data_AF-A0AA51M2R2-F1
#
_entry.id   AF-A0AA51M2R2-F1
#
_cell.length_a   1.000
_cell.length_b   1.000
_cell.length_c   1.000
_cell.angle_alpha   90.00
_cell.angle_beta   90.00
_cell.angle_gamma   90.00
#
_symmetry.space_group_name_H-M   'P 1'
#
loop_
_entity.id
_entity.type
_entity.pdbx_description
1 polymer ?
#
loop_
_entity_poly.entity_id
_entity_poly.type
_entity_poly.pdbx_seq_one_letter_code
_entity_poly.pdbx_strand_id
1 'polypeptide(L)'
;MFYSSTCPYCRIIEPYFIQYAQEFKDTVLFARLNILTSMWTAERYGVLGTPTFKFFCKGRPVFEVVGAIFPAILKKMVEDLLVHGKECAGKATEINYEITGYG
;
A
#
# COMPACT_ATOMS: atom_id res chain seq x y z
N MET A 1 -2.07 -1.81 -3.38
CA MET A 1 -3.18 -0.89 -3.65
C MET A 1 -4.49 -1.54 -3.21
N PHE A 2 -5.12 -0.94 -2.22
CA PHE A 2 -6.49 -1.25 -1.81
C PHE A 2 -7.43 -0.47 -2.71
N TYR A 3 -8.34 -1.17 -3.37
CA TYR A 3 -9.23 -0.58 -4.36
C TYR A 3 -10.66 -1.12 -4.23
N SER A 4 -11.60 -0.44 -4.87
CA SER A 4 -12.98 -0.90 -5.06
C SER A 4 -13.34 -0.82 -6.54
N SER A 5 -14.19 -1.73 -7.03
CA SER A 5 -14.66 -1.75 -8.41
C SER A 5 -15.52 -0.54 -8.79
N THR A 6 -16.13 0.11 -7.79
CA THR A 6 -17.00 1.29 -7.93
C THR A 6 -16.26 2.63 -7.76
N CYS A 7 -14.95 2.59 -7.47
CA CYS A 7 -14.16 3.78 -7.19
C CYS A 7 -13.60 4.40 -8.50
N PRO A 8 -14.04 5.61 -8.92
CA PRO A 8 -13.58 6.23 -10.16
C PRO A 8 -12.10 6.59 -10.11
N TYR A 9 -11.62 7.11 -8.98
CA TYR A 9 -10.22 7.46 -8.78
C TYR A 9 -9.28 6.25 -8.85
N CYS A 10 -9.77 5.06 -8.46
CA CYS A 10 -9.03 3.82 -8.53
C CYS A 10 -8.77 3.42 -9.99
N ARG A 11 -9.75 3.62 -10.88
CA ARG A 11 -9.60 3.33 -12.32
C ARG A 11 -8.62 4.28 -13.01
N ILE A 12 -8.58 5.54 -12.59
CA ILE A 12 -7.66 6.54 -13.15
C ILE A 12 -6.20 6.15 -12.89
N ILE A 13 -5.88 5.68 -11.69
CA ILE A 13 -4.51 5.37 -11.30
C ILE A 13 -4.07 3.94 -11.63
N GLU A 14 -5.03 3.03 -11.85
CA GLU A 14 -4.78 1.63 -12.20
C GLU A 14 -3.77 1.40 -13.35
N PRO A 15 -3.86 2.07 -14.52
CA PRO A 15 -2.90 1.86 -15.60
C PRO A 15 -1.47 2.22 -15.20
N TYR A 16 -1.30 3.32 -14.45
CA TYR A 16 0.01 3.74 -13.95
C TYR A 16 0.55 2.75 -12.90
N PHE A 17 -0.31 2.24 -12.02
CA PHE A 17 0.06 1.22 -11.05
C PHE A 17 0.56 -0.05 -11.73
N ILE A 18 -0.09 -0.49 -12.81
CA ILE A 18 0.34 -1.65 -13.60
C ILE A 18 1.66 -1.37 -14.32
N GLN A 19 1.84 -0.17 -14.89
CA GLN A 19 3.08 0.24 -15.52
C GLN A 19 4.25 0.20 -14.54
N TYR A 20 4.09 0.78 -13.34
CA TYR A 20 5.13 0.75 -12.31
C TYR A 20 5.39 -0.66 -11.80
N ALA A 21 4.36 -1.50 -11.69
CA ALA A 21 4.53 -2.90 -11.34
C ALA A 21 5.41 -3.67 -12.34
N GLN A 22 5.35 -3.31 -13.63
CA GLN A 22 6.24 -3.87 -14.64
C GLN A 22 7.65 -3.28 -14.56
N GLU A 23 7.77 -1.97 -14.39
CA GLU A 23 9.05 -1.27 -14.30
C GLU A 23 9.90 -1.73 -13.09
N PHE A 24 9.24 -1.95 -11.95
CA PHE A 24 9.90 -2.34 -10.69
C PHE A 24 9.76 -3.84 -10.37
N LYS A 25 9.42 -4.69 -11.36
CA LYS A 25 9.12 -6.12 -11.13
C LYS A 25 10.23 -6.87 -10.39
N ASP A 26 11.49 -6.52 -10.65
CA ASP A 26 12.66 -7.19 -10.07
C ASP A 26 13.04 -6.65 -8.68
N THR A 27 12.44 -5.54 -8.23
CA THR A 27 12.80 -4.86 -6.99
C THR A 27 11.65 -4.80 -5.98
N VAL A 28 10.40 -4.69 -6.43
CA VAL A 28 9.22 -4.53 -5.58
C VAL A 28 8.07 -5.40 -6.08
N LEU A 29 7.42 -6.08 -5.13
CA LEU A 29 6.16 -6.76 -5.40
C LEU A 29 4.98 -5.79 -5.31
N PHE A 30 4.29 -5.58 -6.42
CA PHE A 30 3.06 -4.82 -6.48
C PHE A 30 1.85 -5.74 -6.32
N ALA A 31 0.97 -5.45 -5.37
CA ALA A 31 -0.26 -6.20 -5.13
C ALA A 31 -1.49 -5.29 -5.13
N ARG A 32 -2.62 -5.84 -5.58
CA ARG A 32 -3.93 -5.20 -5.55
C ARG A 32 -4.90 -6.04 -4.73
N LEU A 33 -5.71 -5.38 -3.91
CA LEU A 33 -6.69 -6.04 -3.06
C LEU A 33 -8.01 -5.27 -3.15
N ASN A 34 -9.08 -6.00 -3.49
CA ASN A 34 -10.42 -5.45 -3.53
C ASN A 34 -11.00 -5.45 -2.12
N ILE A 35 -11.31 -4.27 -1.59
CA ILE A 35 -11.84 -4.14 -0.22
C ILE A 35 -13.23 -4.75 -0.07
N LEU A 36 -14.01 -4.87 -1.16
CA LEU A 36 -15.34 -5.44 -1.14
C LEU A 36 -15.33 -6.96 -0.92
N THR A 37 -14.29 -7.65 -1.40
CA THR A 37 -14.15 -9.10 -1.24
C THR A 37 -13.21 -9.49 -0.09
N SER A 38 -12.45 -8.54 0.44
CA SER A 38 -11.41 -8.76 1.46
C SER A 38 -11.52 -7.74 2.60
N MET A 39 -12.71 -7.61 3.16
CA MET A 39 -13.02 -6.62 4.21
C MET A 39 -12.12 -6.76 5.44
N TRP A 40 -11.91 -7.99 5.92
CA TRP A 40 -11.08 -8.25 7.10
C TRP A 40 -9.64 -7.76 6.94
N THR A 41 -9.07 -7.90 5.74
CA THR A 41 -7.72 -7.38 5.45
C THR A 41 -7.71 -5.85 5.39
N ALA A 42 -8.77 -5.23 4.87
CA ALA A 42 -8.91 -3.78 4.87
C ALA A 42 -9.00 -3.23 6.31
N GLU A 43 -9.81 -3.85 7.16
CA GLU A 43 -9.95 -3.51 8.58
C GLU A 43 -8.63 -3.69 9.34
N ARG A 44 -7.96 -4.84 9.18
CA ARG A 44 -6.67 -5.13 9.82
C ARG A 44 -5.62 -4.06 9.57
N TYR A 45 -5.62 -3.48 8.36
CA TYR A 45 -4.67 -2.43 7.98
C TYR A 45 -5.25 -1.01 8.12
N GLY A 46 -6.45 -0.83 8.67
CA GLY A 46 -7.06 0.48 8.90
C GLY A 46 -7.42 1.22 7.61
N VAL A 47 -7.79 0.51 6.54
CA VAL A 47 -8.12 1.12 5.25
C VAL A 47 -9.57 1.61 5.25
N LEU A 48 -9.74 2.93 5.43
CA LEU A 48 -11.05 3.58 5.49
C LEU A 48 -11.56 4.12 4.15
N GLY A 49 -10.68 4.23 3.15
CA GLY A 49 -11.02 4.80 1.85
C GLY A 49 -10.21 4.20 0.70
N THR A 50 -10.71 4.37 -0.53
CA THR A 50 -10.03 3.90 -1.74
C THR A 50 -9.88 5.03 -2.77
N PRO A 51 -8.76 5.11 -3.50
CA PRO A 51 -7.61 4.19 -3.45
C PRO A 51 -6.72 4.45 -2.23
N THR A 52 -6.20 3.38 -1.63
CA THR A 52 -5.16 3.47 -0.59
C THR A 52 -3.94 2.65 -1.01
N PHE A 53 -2.76 3.27 -0.97
CA PHE A 53 -1.48 2.64 -1.24
C PHE A 53 -0.76 2.43 0.08
N LYS A 54 -0.52 1.17 0.44
CA LYS A 54 0.34 0.81 1.58
C LYS A 54 1.58 0.13 1.06
N PHE A 55 2.70 0.50 1.65
CA PHE A 55 4.01 -0.06 1.37
C PHE A 55 4.45 -0.92 2.54
N PHE A 56 4.95 -2.11 2.20
CA PHE A 56 5.35 -3.10 3.19
C PHE A 56 6.84 -3.39 3.04
N CYS A 57 7.57 -3.38 4.17
CA CYS A 57 8.95 -3.85 4.24
C CYS A 57 9.05 -4.91 5.34
N LYS A 58 9.59 -6.09 5.01
CA LYS A 58 9.69 -7.23 5.94
C LYS A 58 8.35 -7.58 6.64
N GLY A 59 7.24 -7.48 5.90
CA GLY A 59 5.89 -7.76 6.41
C GLY A 59 5.26 -6.64 7.24
N ARG A 60 5.97 -5.52 7.48
CA ARG A 60 5.44 -4.37 8.25
C ARG A 60 5.04 -3.23 7.32
N PRO A 61 3.90 -2.56 7.56
CA PRO A 61 3.55 -1.35 6.83
C PRO A 61 4.51 -0.23 7.25
N VAL A 62 5.25 0.34 6.30
CA VAL A 62 6.22 1.42 6.56
C VAL A 62 5.71 2.79 6.12
N PHE A 63 4.78 2.81 5.18
CA PHE A 63 4.25 4.04 4.62
C PHE A 63 2.87 3.81 4.03
N GLU A 64 2.02 4.83 4.09
CA GLU A 64 0.71 4.81 3.48
C GLU A 64 0.37 6.15 2.82
N VAL A 65 -0.40 6.07 1.75
CA VAL A 65 -0.95 7.23 1.07
C VAL A 65 -2.38 6.93 0.66
N VAL A 66 -3.26 7.85 0.98
CA VAL A 66 -4.70 7.74 0.75
C VAL A 66 -5.11 8.75 -0.30
N GLY A 67 -5.98 8.32 -1.22
CA GLY A 67 -6.66 9.19 -2.17
C GLY A 67 -6.01 9.26 -3.55
N ALA A 68 -6.58 10.14 -4.37
CA ALA A 68 -6.15 10.36 -5.75
C ALA A 68 -4.89 11.22 -5.79
N ILE A 69 -3.73 10.57 -5.85
CA ILE A 69 -2.43 11.23 -6.03
C ILE A 69 -2.01 11.25 -7.49
N PHE A 70 -1.14 12.19 -7.85
CA PHE A 70 -0.52 12.20 -9.18
C PHE A 70 0.38 10.96 -9.36
N PRO A 71 0.39 10.33 -10.56
CA PRO A 71 1.22 9.14 -10.80
C PRO A 71 2.70 9.34 -10.50
N ALA A 72 3.23 10.54 -10.77
CA ALA A 72 4.62 10.90 -10.47
C ALA A 72 4.93 10.85 -8.96
N ILE A 73 3.97 11.21 -8.10
CA ILE A 73 4.11 11.12 -6.65
C ILE A 73 4.19 9.66 -6.23
N LEU A 74 3.33 8.80 -6.79
CA LEU A 74 3.35 7.36 -6.52
C LEU A 74 4.69 6.75 -6.90
N LYS A 75 5.23 7.09 -8.08
CA LYS A 75 6.54 6.60 -8.54
C LYS A 75 7.66 7.05 -7.61
N LYS A 76 7.72 8.34 -7.27
CA LYS A 76 8.74 8.88 -6.38
C LYS A 76 8.71 8.18 -5.00
N MET A 77 7.53 7.90 -4.46
CA MET A 77 7.41 7.19 -3.20
C MET A 77 7.94 5.75 -3.27
N VAL A 78 7.74 5.05 -4.38
CA VAL A 78 8.34 3.71 -4.59
C VAL A 78 9.87 3.82 -4.56
N GLU A 79 10.44 4.79 -5.27
CA GLU A 79 11.89 5.04 -5.33
C GLU A 79 12.46 5.39 -3.95
N ASP A 80 11.83 6.31 -3.24
CA ASP A 80 12.26 6.73 -1.90
C ASP A 80 12.23 5.55 -0.90
N LEU A 81 11.18 4.72 -0.96
CA LEU A 81 11.03 3.56 -0.08
C LEU A 81 11.95 2.38 -0.46
N LEU A 82 12.36 2.28 -1.72
CA LEU A 82 13.38 1.32 -2.12
C LEU A 82 14.73 1.60 -1.45
N VAL A 83 15.08 2.88 -1.31
CA VAL A 83 16.35 3.30 -0.67
C VAL A 83 16.24 3.23 0.86
N HIS A 84 15.17 3.78 1.44
CA HIS A 84 15.09 4.03 2.88
C HIS A 84 14.22 3.02 3.65
N GLY A 85 13.37 2.25 2.97
CA GLY A 85 12.33 1.43 3.62
C GLY A 85 12.89 0.35 4.56
N LYS A 86 14.05 -0.24 4.25
CA LYS A 86 14.72 -1.22 5.14
C LYS A 86 15.20 -0.59 6.43
N GLU A 87 15.72 0.63 6.37
CA GLU A 87 16.20 1.37 7.53
C GLU A 87 15.03 1.83 8.40
N CYS A 88 13.97 2.39 7.79
CA CYS A 88 12.75 2.77 8.50
C CYS A 88 12.14 1.57 9.24
N ALA A 89 12.05 0.40 8.58
CA ALA A 89 11.54 -0.81 9.21
C ALA A 89 12.45 -1.34 10.34
N GLY A 90 13.77 -1.14 10.24
CA GLY A 90 14.73 -1.56 11.26
C GLY A 90 14.78 -0.66 12.50
N LYS A 91 14.45 0.62 12.34
CA LYS A 91 14.40 1.61 13.44
C LYS A 91 13.01 1.73 14.09
N ALA A 92 11.98 1.14 13.48
CA ALA A 92 10.62 1.13 14.04
C ALA A 92 10.45 0.01 15.07
N THR A 93 9.91 0.36 16.24
CA THR A 93 9.45 -0.60 17.24
C THR A 93 8.27 -1.41 16.69
N GLU A 94 8.19 -2.70 17.01
CA GLU A 94 7.00 -3.50 16.66
C GLU A 94 5.77 -2.94 17.35
N ILE A 95 4.79 -2.52 16.55
CA ILE A 95 3.43 -2.28 17.03
C ILE A 95 2.67 -3.57 16.78
N ASN A 96 2.30 -4.28 17.85
CA ASN A 96 1.43 -5.45 17.73
C ASN A 96 0.02 -4.96 17.38
N TYR A 97 -0.45 -5.25 16.16
CA TYR A 97 -1.80 -4.94 15.68
C TYR A 97 -2.81 -6.00 16.16
N GLU A 98 -2.70 -6.45 17.41
CA GLU A 98 -3.75 -7.20 18.10
C GLU A 98 -4.91 -6.24 18.39
N ILE A 99 -5.80 -6.09 17.41
CA ILE A 99 -6.98 -5.22 17.50
C ILE A 99 -8.00 -5.78 18.51
N THR A 100 -7.96 -7.09 18.76
CA THR A 100 -8.93 -7.79 19.60
C THR A 100 -8.71 -7.63 21.10
N GLY A 101 -7.50 -7.26 21.55
CA GLY A 101 -7.17 -7.17 22.97
C GLY A 101 -7.26 -8.50 23.75
N TYR A 102 -7.42 -9.62 23.04
CA TYR A 102 -7.36 -10.97 23.60
C TYR A 102 -6.03 -11.57 23.15
N GLY A 103 -5.02 -11.46 24.01
CA GLY A 103 -3.72 -12.11 23.81
C GLY A 103 -3.81 -13.63 23.81
#